data_AF-A0AA97D6M8-F1
#
_entry.id   AF-A0AA97D6M8-F1
#
_cell.length_a   1.000
_cell.length_b   1.000
_cell.length_c   1.000
_cell.angle_alpha   90.00
_cell.angle_beta   90.00
_cell.angle_gamma   90.00
#
_symmetry.space_group_name_H-M   'P 1'
#
loop_
_entity.id
_entity.type
_entity.pdbx_description
1 polymer ?
#
loop_
_entity_poly.entity_id
_entity_poly.type
_entity_poly.pdbx_seq_one_letter_code
_entity_poly.pdbx_strand_id
1 'polypeptide(L)'
;MKKILLLVLTMLFLCACDAQQTDLNVPNKPSAVPDKAFWVGGLDGGVFVLIAKNKNLEPDEYFAKIYYASGDIAYKGRMTLSPRGSTAIDHINPAIFQGWDGDTLYIEGNKQLKVQN
;
A
#
# COMPACT_ATOMS: atom_id res chain seq x y z
N MET A 1 34.45 -34.01 -16.40
CA MET A 1 33.59 -33.14 -17.24
C MET A 1 32.19 -32.92 -16.67
N LYS A 2 31.44 -33.97 -16.26
CA LYS A 2 30.09 -33.82 -15.67
C LYS A 2 30.02 -32.93 -14.41
N LYS A 3 31.02 -32.97 -13.52
CA LYS A 3 31.05 -32.16 -12.28
C LYS A 3 31.31 -30.66 -12.55
N ILE A 4 32.05 -30.34 -13.61
CA ILE A 4 32.30 -28.96 -14.04
C ILE A 4 31.05 -28.38 -14.69
N LEU A 5 30.34 -29.18 -15.49
CA LEU A 5 29.06 -28.80 -16.09
C LEU A 5 28.00 -28.48 -15.02
N LEU A 6 27.96 -29.27 -13.93
CA LEU A 6 27.04 -29.04 -12.80
C LEU A 6 27.35 -27.73 -12.04
N LEU A 7 28.63 -27.37 -11.94
CA LEU A 7 29.08 -26.15 -11.27
C LEU A 7 28.78 -24.89 -12.10
N VAL A 8 28.92 -24.97 -13.43
CA VAL A 8 28.53 -23.89 -14.35
C VAL A 8 27.02 -23.70 -14.35
N LEU A 9 26.25 -24.79 -14.27
CA LEU A 9 24.78 -24.73 -14.25
C LEU A 9 24.24 -24.09 -12.95
N THR A 10 24.87 -24.36 -11.80
CA THR A 10 24.48 -23.76 -10.51
C THR A 10 24.85 -22.28 -10.42
N MET A 11 25.93 -21.85 -11.07
CA MET A 11 26.36 -20.46 -11.08
C MET A 11 25.45 -19.56 -11.95
N LEU A 12 24.81 -20.12 -12.99
CA LEU A 12 23.82 -19.42 -13.81
C LEU A 12 22.51 -19.10 -13.07
N PHE A 13 22.15 -19.88 -12.03
CA PHE A 13 20.96 -19.62 -11.23
C PHE A 13 21.14 -18.50 -10.18
N LEU A 14 22.38 -18.10 -9.87
CA LEU A 14 22.66 -17.08 -8.84
C LEU A 14 22.68 -15.64 -9.40
N CYS A 15 22.77 -15.46 -10.72
CA CYS A 15 22.81 -14.13 -11.34
C CYS A 15 21.42 -13.53 -11.66
N ALA A 16 20.32 -14.21 -11.32
CA ALA A 16 18.97 -13.78 -11.68
C ALA A 16 18.26 -12.92 -10.62
N CYS A 17 18.92 -12.59 -9.51
CA CYS A 17 18.41 -11.56 -8.59
C CYS A 17 18.85 -10.18 -9.09
N ASP A 18 18.33 -9.77 -10.25
CA ASP A 18 18.27 -8.35 -10.55
C ASP A 18 17.16 -7.80 -9.65
N ALA A 19 17.54 -7.13 -8.57
CA ALA A 19 16.63 -6.31 -7.81
C ALA A 19 16.27 -5.11 -8.69
N GLN A 20 15.44 -5.36 -9.72
CA GLN A 20 14.80 -4.32 -10.49
C GLN A 20 13.98 -3.53 -9.48
N GLN A 21 14.56 -2.41 -9.05
CA GLN A 21 13.85 -1.31 -8.44
C GLN A 21 12.86 -0.85 -9.51
N THR A 22 11.74 -1.55 -9.56
CA THR A 22 10.68 -1.29 -10.51
C THR A 22 10.14 0.04 -10.03
N ASP A 23 10.37 1.11 -10.79
CA ASP A 23 9.47 2.23 -10.77
C ASP A 23 8.11 1.63 -11.10
N LEU A 24 7.37 1.28 -10.04
CA LEU A 24 6.03 0.73 -10.12
C LEU A 24 5.28 1.72 -11.00
N ASN A 25 4.66 1.24 -12.08
CA ASN A 25 3.83 2.06 -12.97
C ASN A 25 2.67 2.65 -12.15
N VAL A 26 2.93 3.74 -11.43
CA VAL A 26 1.92 4.51 -10.72
C VAL A 26 1.04 5.12 -11.80
N PRO A 27 -0.28 4.82 -11.81
CA PRO A 27 -1.17 5.40 -12.79
C PRO A 27 -1.13 6.93 -12.72
N ASN A 28 -1.34 7.58 -13.86
CA ASN A 28 -1.53 9.02 -13.88
C ASN A 28 -2.71 9.38 -12.98
N LYS A 29 -2.47 10.24 -11.99
CA LYS A 29 -3.50 10.67 -11.04
C LYS A 29 -4.63 11.40 -11.78
N PRO A 30 -5.88 10.91 -11.73
CA PRO A 30 -7.02 11.60 -12.33
C PRO A 30 -7.27 12.94 -11.66
N SER A 31 -7.82 13.92 -12.40
CA SER A 31 -8.13 15.25 -11.86
C SER A 31 -9.16 15.26 -10.73
N ALA A 32 -9.99 14.22 -10.63
CA ALA A 32 -10.93 14.02 -9.54
C ALA A 32 -10.26 13.61 -8.22
N VAL A 33 -9.02 13.08 -8.28
CA VAL A 33 -8.27 12.62 -7.12
C VAL A 33 -7.44 13.77 -6.55
N PRO A 34 -7.55 14.10 -5.25
CA PRO A 34 -6.78 15.19 -4.66
C PRO A 34 -5.25 14.97 -4.76
N ASP A 35 -4.48 16.05 -4.94
CA ASP A 35 -3.01 15.98 -5.05
C ASP A 35 -2.34 15.30 -3.86
N LYS A 36 -2.91 15.46 -2.66
CA LYS A 36 -2.42 14.85 -1.43
C LYS A 36 -2.68 13.35 -1.33
N ALA A 37 -3.53 12.78 -2.19
CA ALA A 37 -3.72 11.35 -2.24
C ALA A 37 -2.51 10.68 -2.88
N PHE A 38 -2.06 9.57 -2.31
CA PHE A 38 -0.90 8.80 -2.79
C PHE A 38 -1.35 7.42 -3.29
N TRP A 39 -0.60 6.85 -4.22
CA TRP A 39 -0.88 5.52 -4.74
C TRP A 39 -0.50 4.45 -3.72
N VAL A 40 -1.40 3.50 -3.48
CA VAL A 40 -1.18 2.30 -2.67
C VAL A 40 -1.55 1.11 -3.54
N GLY A 41 -0.54 0.34 -3.93
CA GLY A 41 -0.68 -0.82 -4.81
C GLY A 41 0.60 -1.17 -5.54
N GLY A 42 0.53 -2.17 -6.40
CA GLY A 42 1.68 -2.70 -7.14
C GLY A 42 1.37 -2.89 -8.62
N LEU A 43 2.09 -3.81 -9.24
CA LEU A 43 1.97 -4.15 -10.66
C LEU A 43 0.54 -4.59 -11.03
N ASP A 44 -0.14 -5.30 -10.13
CA ASP A 44 -1.47 -5.87 -10.35
C ASP A 44 -2.61 -4.89 -10.04
N GLY A 45 -2.27 -3.62 -9.76
CA GLY A 45 -3.23 -2.56 -9.48
C GLY A 45 -3.16 -2.02 -8.06
N GLY A 46 -4.12 -1.13 -7.75
CA GLY A 46 -4.12 -0.37 -6.51
C GLY A 46 -5.17 0.73 -6.49
N VAL A 47 -5.02 1.62 -5.50
CA VAL A 47 -5.92 2.74 -5.25
C VAL A 47 -5.14 3.99 -4.87
N PHE A 48 -5.74 5.16 -5.08
CA PHE A 48 -5.28 6.40 -4.47
C PHE A 48 -5.89 6.56 -3.09
N VAL A 49 -5.06 6.84 -2.10
CA VAL A 49 -5.45 6.92 -0.68
C VAL A 49 -5.17 8.31 -0.15
N LEU A 50 -6.16 8.90 0.52
CA LEU A 50 -6.05 10.11 1.31
C LEU A 50 -6.52 9.82 2.73
N ILE A 51 -5.60 9.84 3.69
CA ILE A 51 -5.91 9.70 5.11
C ILE A 51 -5.85 11.06 5.79
N ALA A 52 -6.78 11.31 6.70
CA ALA A 52 -6.79 12.48 7.56
C ALA A 52 -7.01 12.08 9.02
N LYS A 53 -6.26 12.73 9.91
CA LYS A 53 -6.50 12.71 11.36
C LYS A 53 -6.93 14.11 11.81
N ASN A 54 -7.99 14.19 12.61
CA ASN A 54 -8.43 15.45 13.21
C ASN A 54 -8.76 15.25 14.70
N LYS A 55 -8.94 16.35 15.43
CA LYS A 55 -9.17 16.36 16.89
C LYS A 55 -10.50 15.75 17.35
N ASN A 56 -11.42 15.48 16.44
CA ASN A 56 -12.73 14.90 16.74
C ASN A 56 -12.76 13.36 16.55
N LEU A 57 -11.63 12.75 16.19
CA LEU A 57 -11.48 11.31 16.03
C LEU A 57 -10.77 10.74 17.26
N GLU A 58 -11.21 9.55 17.68
CA GLU A 58 -10.53 8.79 18.74
C GLU A 58 -9.07 8.47 18.34
N PRO A 59 -8.16 8.16 19.29
CA PRO A 59 -6.76 7.90 18.99
C PRO A 59 -6.51 6.83 17.91
N ASP A 60 -7.37 5.82 17.81
CA ASP A 60 -7.35 4.74 16.83
C ASP A 60 -8.22 5.01 15.58
N GLU A 61 -8.95 6.13 15.50
CA GLU A 61 -9.79 6.44 14.34
C GLU A 61 -9.11 7.34 13.31
N TYR A 62 -9.30 7.05 12.03
CA TYR A 62 -8.81 7.86 10.91
C TYR A 62 -9.95 8.07 9.93
N PHE A 63 -9.95 9.20 9.22
CA PHE A 63 -10.86 9.39 8.09
C PHE A 63 -10.12 9.10 6.80
N ALA A 64 -10.67 8.23 5.97
CA ALA A 64 -10.09 7.87 4.67
C ALA A 64 -10.99 8.28 3.52
N LYS A 65 -10.38 8.69 2.41
CA LYS A 65 -10.97 8.68 1.08
C LYS A 65 -10.08 7.85 0.17
N ILE A 66 -10.64 6.82 -0.43
CA ILE A 66 -9.96 5.88 -1.32
C ILE A 66 -10.62 5.99 -2.69
N TYR A 67 -9.80 6.10 -3.73
CA TYR A 67 -10.24 6.25 -5.12
C TYR A 67 -9.62 5.14 -5.98
N TYR A 68 -10.41 4.61 -6.90
CA TYR A 68 -9.87 3.74 -7.96
C TYR A 68 -8.94 4.54 -8.89
N ALA A 69 -8.16 3.82 -9.71
CA ALA A 69 -7.33 4.43 -10.74
C ALA A 69 -8.14 5.26 -11.77
N SER A 70 -9.45 4.99 -11.93
CA SER A 70 -10.38 5.80 -12.74
C SER A 70 -10.67 7.17 -12.13
N GLY A 71 -10.46 7.35 -10.82
CA GLY A 71 -10.85 8.53 -10.04
C GLY A 71 -12.18 8.37 -9.31
N ASP A 72 -12.91 7.28 -9.53
CA ASP A 72 -14.14 6.98 -8.78
C ASP A 72 -13.84 6.67 -7.31
N ILE A 73 -14.78 7.01 -6.42
CA ILE A 73 -14.63 6.75 -4.98
C ILE A 73 -14.87 5.26 -4.72
N ALA A 74 -13.85 4.57 -4.20
CA ALA A 74 -13.95 3.21 -3.68
C ALA A 74 -14.47 3.21 -2.23
N TYR A 75 -14.00 4.16 -1.42
CA TYR A 75 -14.42 4.28 -0.02
C TYR A 75 -14.29 5.72 0.49
N LYS A 76 -15.21 6.13 1.36
CA LYS A 76 -15.13 7.42 2.08
C LYS A 76 -15.77 7.27 3.46
N GLY A 77 -14.98 7.36 4.51
CA GLY A 77 -15.52 7.21 5.86
C GLY A 77 -14.46 7.06 6.94
N ARG A 78 -14.92 6.71 8.14
CA ARG A 78 -14.07 6.43 9.30
C ARG A 78 -13.54 5.01 9.23
N MET A 79 -12.25 4.87 9.52
CA MET A 79 -11.58 3.61 9.68
C MET A 79 -10.97 3.51 11.07
N THR A 80 -10.90 2.30 11.60
CA THR A 80 -10.33 2.02 12.92
C THR A 80 -9.00 1.29 12.77
N LEU A 81 -8.00 1.74 13.52
CA LEU A 81 -6.68 1.13 13.59
C LEU A 81 -6.75 -0.18 14.38
N SER A 82 -6.34 -1.26 13.72
CA SER A 82 -6.23 -2.60 14.27
C SER A 82 -4.76 -3.02 14.28
N PRO A 83 -4.29 -3.78 15.30
CA PRO A 83 -5.03 -4.15 16.51
C PRO A 83 -5.30 -2.94 17.42
N ARG A 84 -6.38 -3.00 18.22
CA ARG A 84 -6.70 -1.94 19.20
C ARG A 84 -5.54 -1.73 20.17
N GLY A 85 -5.25 -0.47 20.51
CA GLY A 85 -4.10 -0.10 21.35
C GLY A 85 -2.78 0.01 20.59
N SER A 86 -2.78 -0.15 19.27
CA SER A 86 -1.62 0.15 18.42
C SER A 86 -1.18 1.60 18.57
N THR A 87 0.13 1.83 18.46
CA THR A 87 0.68 3.18 18.33
C THR A 87 0.17 3.84 17.06
N ALA A 88 -0.05 5.16 17.14
CA ALA A 88 -0.47 5.97 16.00
C ALA A 88 0.43 5.74 14.78
N ILE A 89 -0.16 5.83 13.59
CA ILE A 89 0.55 5.64 12.32
C ILE A 89 0.96 7.00 11.75
N ASP A 90 2.07 7.01 11.02
CA ASP A 90 2.46 8.16 10.21
C ASP A 90 1.61 8.20 8.93
N HIS A 91 0.35 8.61 9.07
CA HIS A 91 -0.67 8.54 8.02
C HIS A 91 -0.39 9.39 6.77
N ILE A 92 0.62 10.25 6.81
CA ILE A 92 1.06 11.08 5.67
C ILE A 92 2.22 10.44 4.90
N ASN A 93 2.85 9.39 5.45
CA ASN A 93 3.95 8.68 4.81
C ASN A 93 3.39 7.54 3.92
N PRO A 94 3.46 7.64 2.59
CA PRO A 94 2.92 6.60 1.71
C PRO A 94 3.62 5.25 1.85
N ALA A 95 4.89 5.24 2.25
CA ALA A 95 5.73 4.04 2.24
C ALA A 95 5.28 2.97 3.25
N ILE A 96 4.49 3.35 4.26
CA ILE A 96 3.98 2.37 5.24
C ILE A 96 2.75 1.63 4.74
N PHE A 97 2.12 2.04 3.63
CA PHE A 97 0.88 1.45 3.15
C PHE A 97 1.17 0.39 2.08
N GLN A 98 0.58 -0.80 2.24
CA GLN A 98 0.92 -1.98 1.45
C GLN A 98 -0.15 -2.38 0.45
N GLY A 99 -1.43 -2.11 0.74
CA GLY A 99 -2.52 -2.54 -0.14
C GLY A 99 -3.90 -2.23 0.42
N TRP A 100 -4.91 -2.33 -0.44
CA TRP A 100 -6.32 -2.19 -0.12
C TRP A 100 -7.10 -3.36 -0.72
N ASP A 101 -7.93 -4.04 0.07
CA ASP A 101 -8.71 -5.21 -0.38
C ASP A 101 -10.22 -4.95 -0.50
N GLY A 102 -10.70 -3.76 -0.13
CA GLY A 102 -12.11 -3.39 -0.18
C GLY A 102 -12.71 -3.00 1.17
N ASP A 103 -12.14 -3.49 2.28
CA ASP A 103 -12.53 -3.08 3.64
C ASP A 103 -11.33 -2.81 4.57
N THR A 104 -10.14 -3.25 4.16
CA THR A 104 -8.92 -3.17 4.95
C THR A 104 -7.80 -2.53 4.14
N LEU A 105 -7.23 -1.46 4.71
CA LEU A 105 -6.01 -0.83 4.23
C LEU A 105 -4.84 -1.35 5.06
N TYR A 106 -3.96 -2.13 4.42
CA TYR A 106 -2.81 -2.77 5.05
C TYR A 106 -1.66 -1.79 5.25
N ILE A 107 -1.08 -1.84 6.44
CA ILE A 107 0.04 -0.99 6.86
C ILE A 107 1.19 -1.90 7.29
N GLU A 108 2.42 -1.42 7.12
CA GLU A 108 3.65 -2.12 7.50
C GLU A 108 3.57 -2.70 8.92
N GLY A 109 4.10 -3.92 9.05
CA GLY A 109 3.98 -4.72 10.26
C GLY A 109 2.64 -5.43 10.32
N ASN A 110 1.97 -5.36 11.48
CA ASN A 110 0.68 -6.01 11.73
C ASN A 110 -0.48 -5.01 11.84
N LYS A 111 -0.27 -3.76 11.42
CA LYS A 111 -1.26 -2.69 11.55
C LYS A 111 -2.17 -2.62 10.33
N GLN A 112 -3.42 -2.28 10.56
CA GLN A 112 -4.46 -2.20 9.53
C GLN A 112 -5.40 -1.05 9.86
N LEU A 113 -5.88 -0.33 8.84
CA LEU A 113 -7.08 0.50 8.98
C LEU A 113 -8.25 -0.29 8.41
N LYS A 114 -9.30 -0.49 9.21
CA LYS A 114 -10.50 -1.24 8.82
C LYS A 114 -11.72 -0.33 8.74
N VAL A 115 -12.55 -0.51 7.72
CA VAL A 115 -13.84 0.17 7.61
C VAL A 115 -14.69 -0.08 8.86
N GLN A 116 -15.33 0.96 9.38
CA GLN A 116 -16.36 0.80 10.40
C GLN A 116 -17.66 0.32 9.75
N ASN A 117 -18.14 -0.85 10.17
CA ASN A 117 -19.49 -1.35 9.87
C ASN A 117 -20.53 -0.68 10.76
#